data_AF-A0A8B6E3X1-F1
#
_entry.id   AF-A0A8B6E3X1-F1
#
_cell.length_a   1.000
_cell.length_b   1.000
_cell.length_c   1.000
_cell.angle_alpha   90.00
_cell.angle_beta   90.00
_cell.angle_gamma   90.00
#
_symmetry.space_group_name_H-M   'P 1'
#
loop_
_entity.id
_entity.type
_entity.pdbx_description
1 polymer ?
#
loop_
_entity_poly.entity_id
_entity_poly.type
_entity_poly.pdbx_seq_one_letter_code
_entity_poly.pdbx_strand_id
1 'polypeptide(L)'
;MACENIGNCAFASLISALLVFFGVGVYCGTLYRALQIFITQILEDIFGFNVPWLEVIQIVFVVIGVVMGLFAILLLVFGFLATGATRKNVYSGNKCIMGGRVSAGFFMCISYLLNLVWIGMLGVGVVPVVAYLMVSSRCDNSVYNKYQTGQVTCINLNHYGIYRNQSYIAIGQLPPGKESVCDPNDLRRLCDKIAEAGPLFCVACAGAIVIIMGMTNFLLTLATNYTRLKISKELTEYRDAVDMEELELNSRDGGSR
;
A
#
# COMPACT_ATOMS: atom_id res chain seq x y z
N MET A 1 -12.91 -19.59 -19.60
CA MET A 1 -11.86 -18.73 -20.18
C MET A 1 -10.58 -18.92 -19.36
N ALA A 2 -10.09 -20.16 -19.40
CA ALA A 2 -9.08 -20.68 -18.51
C ALA A 2 -7.75 -20.71 -19.28
N CYS A 3 -6.75 -20.01 -18.76
CA CYS A 3 -5.36 -20.44 -18.79
C CYS A 3 -4.87 -21.10 -20.08
N GLU A 4 -4.96 -20.39 -21.21
CA GLU A 4 -3.99 -20.59 -22.27
C GLU A 4 -2.70 -19.87 -21.86
N ASN A 5 -1.62 -20.65 -21.82
CA ASN A 5 -0.22 -20.28 -21.55
C ASN A 5 0.24 -20.33 -20.08
N ILE A 6 0.78 -21.50 -19.74
CA ILE A 6 1.55 -21.83 -18.54
C ILE A 6 2.74 -20.86 -18.32
N GLY A 7 3.19 -20.14 -19.37
CA GLY A 7 4.19 -19.06 -19.26
C GLY A 7 3.69 -17.73 -18.68
N ASN A 8 2.37 -17.47 -18.69
CA ASN A 8 1.83 -16.15 -18.33
C ASN A 8 1.72 -15.92 -16.81
N CYS A 9 1.62 -16.97 -15.99
CA CYS A 9 1.47 -16.82 -14.53
C CYS A 9 2.74 -16.28 -13.84
N ALA A 10 3.92 -16.69 -14.32
CA ALA A 10 5.19 -16.17 -13.82
C ALA A 10 5.39 -14.70 -14.26
N PHE A 11 5.01 -14.38 -15.50
CA PHE A 11 5.06 -13.01 -16.03
C PHE A 11 4.10 -12.07 -15.29
N ALA A 12 2.90 -12.53 -14.95
CA ALA A 12 1.94 -11.77 -14.14
C ALA A 12 2.47 -11.51 -12.71
N SER A 13 3.11 -12.49 -12.08
CA SER A 13 3.74 -12.32 -10.76
C SER A 13 4.89 -11.33 -10.81
N LEU A 14 5.70 -11.36 -11.88
CA LEU A 14 6.79 -10.42 -12.10
C LEU A 14 6.29 -8.98 -12.28
N ILE A 15 5.28 -8.76 -13.13
CA ILE A 15 4.68 -7.44 -13.32
C ILE A 15 4.10 -6.92 -12.01
N SER A 16 3.39 -7.77 -11.27
CA SER A 16 2.80 -7.40 -9.98
C SER A 16 3.88 -6.98 -8.98
N ALA A 17 5.00 -7.71 -8.92
CA ALA A 17 6.14 -7.35 -8.08
C ALA A 17 6.71 -5.98 -8.46
N LEU A 18 6.95 -5.76 -9.76
CA LEU A 18 7.46 -4.48 -10.26
C LEU A 18 6.53 -3.32 -9.88
N LEU A 19 5.21 -3.47 -10.06
CA LEU A 19 4.23 -2.47 -9.65
C LEU A 19 4.33 -2.17 -8.15
N VAL A 20 4.40 -3.20 -7.29
CA VAL A 20 4.55 -3.00 -5.85
C VAL A 20 5.87 -2.31 -5.51
N PHE A 21 6.99 -2.69 -6.15
CA PHE A 21 8.29 -2.06 -5.90
C PHE A 21 8.32 -0.58 -6.29
N PHE A 22 7.86 -0.26 -7.50
CA PHE A 22 7.78 1.13 -7.95
C PHE A 22 6.81 1.93 -7.08
N GLY A 23 5.65 1.35 -6.77
CA GLY A 23 4.67 1.97 -5.88
C GLY A 23 5.24 2.26 -4.49
N VAL A 24 5.92 1.30 -3.86
CA VAL A 24 6.56 1.46 -2.54
C VAL A 24 7.65 2.53 -2.58
N GLY A 25 8.52 2.51 -3.59
CA GLY A 25 9.59 3.50 -3.74
C GLY A 25 9.04 4.92 -3.89
N VAL A 26 8.05 5.09 -4.78
CA VAL A 26 7.38 6.37 -4.98
C VAL A 26 6.66 6.82 -3.71
N TYR A 27 5.86 5.94 -3.10
CA TYR A 27 5.11 6.22 -1.88
C TYR A 27 6.02 6.68 -0.74
N CYS A 28 7.04 5.88 -0.40
CA CYS A 28 7.92 6.17 0.73
C CYS A 28 8.75 7.44 0.49
N GLY A 29 9.32 7.59 -0.71
CA GLY A 29 10.17 8.75 -1.03
C GLY A 29 9.38 10.06 -1.03
N THR A 30 8.23 10.07 -1.71
CA THR A 30 7.40 11.29 -1.81
C THR A 30 6.71 11.63 -0.49
N LEU A 31 6.18 10.64 0.23
CA LEU A 31 5.53 10.87 1.52
C LEU A 31 6.53 11.34 2.59
N TYR A 32 7.73 10.75 2.65
CA TYR A 32 8.78 11.18 3.58
C TYR A 32 9.13 12.65 3.36
N ARG A 33 9.38 13.04 2.10
CA ARG A 33 9.73 14.42 1.77
C ARG A 33 8.55 15.38 2.00
N ALA A 34 7.32 14.98 1.68
CA ALA A 34 6.13 15.78 1.92
C ALA A 34 5.91 16.05 3.42
N LEU A 35 6.02 15.02 4.26
CA LEU A 35 5.90 15.13 5.71
C LEU A 35 7.03 15.96 6.31
N GLN A 36 8.27 15.78 5.84
CA GLN A 36 9.40 16.60 6.31
C GLN A 36 9.17 18.10 6.06
N ILE A 37 8.73 18.48 4.85
CA ILE A 37 8.41 19.89 4.54
C ILE A 37 7.27 20.37 5.43
N PHE A 38 6.22 19.56 5.60
CA PHE A 38 5.07 19.94 6.41
C PHE A 38 5.42 20.14 7.89
N ILE A 39 6.20 19.25 8.49
CA ILE A 39 6.58 19.32 9.91
C ILE A 39 7.54 20.50 10.13
N THR A 40 8.66 20.54 9.42
CA THR A 40 9.75 21.49 9.69
C THR A 40 9.48 22.89 9.14
N GLN A 41 8.92 23.01 7.93
CA GLN A 41 8.77 24.31 7.25
C GLN A 41 7.41 24.95 7.53
N ILE A 42 6.36 24.15 7.73
CA ILE A 42 5.02 24.69 7.95
C ILE A 42 4.71 24.72 9.45
N LEU A 43 4.71 23.57 10.13
CA LEU A 43 4.33 23.52 11.55
C LEU A 43 5.33 24.23 12.46
N GLU A 44 6.63 23.96 12.33
CA GLU A 44 7.64 24.55 13.22
C GLU A 44 7.99 26.00 12.86
N ASP A 45 8.38 26.28 11.61
CA ASP A 45 8.91 27.60 11.23
C ASP A 45 7.80 28.68 11.16
N ILE A 46 6.68 28.38 10.49
CA ILE A 46 5.61 29.36 10.28
C ILE A 46 4.66 29.42 11.48
N PHE A 47 4.25 28.25 11.99
CA PHE A 47 3.27 28.18 13.07
C PHE A 47 3.88 28.05 14.46
N GLY A 48 5.14 27.65 14.63
CA GLY A 48 5.74 27.46 15.96
C GLY A 48 5.23 26.24 16.73
N PHE A 49 4.61 25.27 16.06
CA PHE A 49 4.20 24.00 16.67
C PHE A 49 5.31 22.97 16.55
N ASN A 50 5.95 22.64 17.67
CA ASN A 50 6.82 21.47 17.75
C ASN A 50 5.99 20.25 18.17
N VAL A 51 5.89 19.28 17.27
CA VAL A 51 5.02 18.11 17.45
C VAL A 51 5.81 16.81 17.18
N PRO A 52 6.58 16.31 18.17
CA PRO A 52 7.55 15.24 17.94
C PRO A 52 6.91 13.88 17.56
N TRP A 53 5.63 13.66 17.88
CA TRP A 53 4.95 12.42 17.50
C TRP A 53 4.69 12.30 15.99
N LEU A 54 4.70 13.40 15.23
CA LEU A 54 4.57 13.36 13.76
C LEU A 54 5.80 12.74 13.10
N GLU A 55 6.99 12.98 13.63
CA GLU A 55 8.24 12.38 13.13
C GLU A 55 8.22 10.85 13.32
N VAL A 56 7.67 10.38 14.44
CA VAL A 56 7.51 8.94 14.70
C VAL A 56 6.58 8.30 13.66
N ILE A 57 5.46 8.96 13.33
CA ILE A 57 4.52 8.49 12.31
C ILE A 57 5.18 8.38 10.93
N GLN A 58 6.01 9.37 10.56
CA GLN A 58 6.75 9.34 9.30
C GLN A 58 7.66 8.10 9.19
N ILE A 59 8.39 7.77 10.27
CA ILE A 59 9.25 6.57 10.31
C ILE A 59 8.41 5.29 10.18
N VAL A 60 7.26 5.22 10.87
CA VAL A 60 6.37 4.05 10.81
C VAL A 60 5.90 3.77 9.38
N PHE A 61 5.55 4.79 8.59
CA PHE A 61 5.14 4.57 7.19
C PHE A 61 6.26 4.05 6.30
N VAL A 62 7.49 4.50 6.52
CA VAL A 62 8.66 3.96 5.80
C VAL A 62 8.88 2.48 6.15
N VAL A 63 8.78 2.13 7.44
CA VAL A 63 8.92 0.73 7.89
C VAL A 63 7.84 -0.16 7.25
N ILE A 64 6.58 0.29 7.22
CA ILE A 64 5.50 -0.43 6.54
C ILE A 64 5.85 -0.63 5.05
N GLY A 65 6.33 0.41 4.37
CA GLY A 65 6.77 0.30 2.98
C GLY A 65 7.89 -0.73 2.76
N VAL A 66 8.90 -0.77 3.63
CA VAL A 66 9.99 -1.75 3.54
C VAL A 66 9.48 -3.18 3.74
N VAL A 67 8.63 -3.40 4.75
CA VAL A 67 8.00 -4.71 4.99
C VAL A 67 7.19 -5.16 3.77
N MET A 68 6.54 -4.23 3.08
CA MET A 68 5.78 -4.50 1.86
C MET A 68 6.64 -4.89 0.69
N GLY A 69 7.78 -4.23 0.50
CA GLY A 69 8.76 -4.63 -0.50
C GLY A 69 9.30 -6.05 -0.26
N LEU A 70 9.65 -6.36 1.00
CA LEU A 70 10.10 -7.71 1.38
C LEU A 70 9.01 -8.76 1.15
N PHE A 71 7.76 -8.45 1.51
CA PHE A 71 6.64 -9.34 1.30
C PHE A 71 6.37 -9.59 -0.20
N ALA A 72 6.50 -8.56 -1.05
CA ALA A 72 6.39 -8.70 -2.50
C ALA A 72 7.46 -9.66 -3.08
N ILE A 73 8.69 -9.65 -2.56
CA ILE A 73 9.73 -10.61 -2.93
C ILE A 73 9.31 -12.04 -2.57
N LEU A 74 8.79 -12.25 -1.36
CA LEU A 74 8.31 -13.56 -0.93
C LEU A 74 7.18 -14.07 -1.83
N LEU A 75 6.23 -13.21 -2.18
CA LEU A 75 5.14 -13.55 -3.11
C LEU A 75 5.65 -13.85 -4.52
N LEU A 76 6.65 -13.12 -5.00
CA LEU A 76 7.29 -13.37 -6.30
C LEU A 76 7.99 -14.72 -6.33
N VAL A 77 8.76 -15.05 -5.28
CA VAL A 77 9.40 -16.38 -5.15
C VAL A 77 8.36 -17.47 -5.13
N PHE A 78 7.29 -17.30 -4.35
CA PHE A 78 6.18 -18.24 -4.31
C PHE A 78 5.50 -18.41 -5.68
N GLY A 79 5.29 -17.31 -6.42
CA GLY A 79 4.75 -17.32 -7.78
C GLY A 79 5.60 -18.15 -8.74
N PHE A 80 6.93 -18.00 -8.70
CA PHE A 80 7.83 -18.82 -9.51
C PHE A 80 7.78 -20.31 -9.14
N LEU A 81 7.79 -20.62 -7.83
CA LEU A 81 7.72 -22.00 -7.35
C LEU A 81 6.40 -22.69 -7.75
N ALA A 82 5.29 -21.96 -7.78
CA ALA A 82 3.99 -22.49 -8.17
C ALA A 82 3.85 -22.78 -9.68
N THR A 83 4.62 -22.10 -10.55
CA THR A 83 4.43 -22.11 -12.03
C THR A 83 5.11 -23.29 -12.75
N GLY A 84 5.69 -24.26 -12.05
CA GLY A 84 5.85 -25.62 -12.59
C GLY A 84 7.10 -25.93 -13.43
N ALA A 85 7.93 -24.95 -13.81
CA ALA A 85 9.23 -25.25 -14.45
C ALA A 85 10.15 -26.09 -13.54
N THR A 86 9.97 -26.01 -12.21
CA THR A 86 10.69 -26.81 -11.20
C THR A 86 9.90 -28.01 -10.67
N ARG A 87 8.59 -28.13 -11.00
CA ARG A 87 7.70 -29.17 -10.43
C ARG A 87 8.09 -30.58 -10.87
N LYS A 88 8.67 -30.74 -12.08
CA LYS A 88 9.14 -32.05 -12.58
C LYS A 88 10.30 -32.66 -11.78
N ASN A 89 11.12 -31.85 -11.09
CA ASN A 89 12.28 -32.36 -10.34
C ASN A 89 12.10 -32.37 -8.81
N VAL A 90 11.17 -31.57 -8.24
CA VAL A 90 11.10 -31.36 -6.77
C VAL A 90 9.76 -31.78 -6.14
N TYR A 91 8.68 -31.88 -6.90
CA TYR A 91 7.31 -32.04 -6.35
C TYR A 91 6.58 -33.27 -6.89
N SER A 92 7.20 -34.45 -6.78
CA SER A 92 6.56 -35.73 -7.12
C SER A 92 5.80 -36.40 -5.98
N GLY A 93 5.82 -35.84 -4.75
CA GLY A 93 5.23 -36.46 -3.56
C GLY A 93 4.00 -35.75 -3.00
N ASN A 94 2.97 -36.52 -2.58
CA ASN A 94 1.73 -36.03 -1.95
C ASN A 94 1.97 -35.07 -0.77
N LYS A 95 3.04 -35.27 0.00
CA LYS A 95 3.40 -34.41 1.15
C LYS A 95 3.83 -33.00 0.72
N CYS A 96 4.57 -32.89 -0.39
CA CYS A 96 5.01 -31.60 -0.91
C CYS A 96 3.80 -30.79 -1.42
N ILE A 97 2.90 -31.42 -2.18
CA ILE A 97 1.66 -30.79 -2.70
C ILE A 97 0.81 -30.20 -1.56
N MET A 98 0.74 -30.89 -0.43
CA MET A 98 -0.02 -30.44 0.75
C MET A 98 0.59 -29.20 1.41
N GLY A 99 1.93 -29.13 1.52
CA GLY A 99 2.65 -27.95 2.02
C GLY A 99 2.42 -26.70 1.18
N GLY A 100 2.46 -26.85 -0.16
CA GLY A 100 2.22 -25.75 -1.10
C GLY A 100 0.81 -25.13 -1.00
N ARG A 101 -0.22 -25.93 -0.65
CA ARG A 101 -1.60 -25.44 -0.46
C ARG A 101 -1.76 -24.64 0.82
N VAL A 102 -1.21 -25.14 1.92
CA VAL A 102 -1.27 -24.46 3.22
C VAL A 102 -0.53 -23.12 3.12
N SER A 103 0.64 -23.10 2.49
CA SER A 103 1.37 -21.85 2.25
C SER A 103 0.63 -20.90 1.30
N ALA A 104 -0.01 -21.41 0.23
CA ALA A 104 -0.80 -20.57 -0.69
C ALA A 104 -1.97 -19.89 0.03
N GLY A 105 -2.72 -20.63 0.85
CA GLY A 105 -3.83 -20.09 1.63
C GLY A 105 -3.35 -19.06 2.66
N PHE A 106 -2.24 -19.33 3.34
CA PHE A 106 -1.63 -18.41 4.29
C PHE A 106 -1.19 -17.10 3.64
N PHE A 107 -0.44 -17.18 2.53
CA PHE A 107 -0.02 -15.98 1.79
C PHE A 107 -1.20 -15.21 1.20
N MET A 108 -2.27 -15.88 0.78
CA MET A 108 -3.49 -15.23 0.32
C MET A 108 -4.16 -14.43 1.45
N CYS A 109 -4.29 -15.03 2.64
CA CYS A 109 -4.86 -14.36 3.80
C CYS A 109 -4.06 -13.12 4.20
N ILE A 110 -2.73 -13.25 4.31
CA ILE A 110 -1.86 -12.11 4.64
C ILE A 110 -1.95 -11.03 3.55
N SER A 111 -1.84 -11.40 2.28
CA SER A 111 -1.92 -10.44 1.17
C SER A 111 -3.22 -9.66 1.17
N TYR A 112 -4.34 -10.30 1.56
CA TYR A 112 -5.64 -9.65 1.66
C TYR A 112 -5.69 -8.63 2.80
N LEU A 113 -5.26 -9.02 4.01
CA LEU A 113 -5.21 -8.11 5.16
C LEU A 113 -4.31 -6.91 4.87
N LEU A 114 -3.18 -7.17 4.23
CA LEU A 114 -2.19 -6.16 3.89
C LEU A 114 -2.72 -5.19 2.82
N ASN A 115 -3.50 -5.69 1.85
CA ASN A 115 -4.21 -4.83 0.89
C ASN A 115 -5.23 -3.92 1.58
N LEU A 116 -5.96 -4.41 2.59
CA LEU A 116 -6.87 -3.58 3.39
C LEU A 116 -6.13 -2.47 4.14
N VAL A 117 -4.95 -2.76 4.70
CA VAL A 117 -4.09 -1.75 5.33
C VAL A 117 -3.72 -0.65 4.32
N TRP A 118 -3.32 -1.02 3.10
CA TRP A 118 -3.00 -0.03 2.05
C TRP A 118 -4.20 0.81 1.60
N ILE A 119 -5.39 0.23 1.56
CA ILE A 119 -6.63 0.98 1.29
C ILE A 119 -6.90 2.00 2.42
N GLY A 120 -6.74 1.59 3.68
CA GLY A 120 -6.85 2.50 4.82
C GLY A 120 -5.82 3.63 4.76
N MET A 121 -4.58 3.30 4.43
CA MET A 121 -3.48 4.25 4.23
C MET A 121 -3.76 5.25 3.11
N LEU A 122 -4.32 4.80 1.99
CA LEU A 122 -4.78 5.68 0.92
C LEU A 122 -5.89 6.62 1.42
N GLY A 123 -6.86 6.10 2.17
CA GLY A 123 -7.95 6.90 2.75
C GLY A 123 -7.43 8.02 3.66
N VAL A 124 -6.47 7.73 4.54
CA VAL A 124 -5.81 8.75 5.38
C VAL A 124 -4.99 9.71 4.53
N GLY A 125 -4.28 9.22 3.51
CA GLY A 125 -3.46 10.02 2.59
C GLY A 125 -4.25 11.04 1.76
N VAL A 126 -5.55 10.82 1.53
CA VAL A 126 -6.42 11.80 0.84
C VAL A 126 -6.64 13.06 1.68
N VAL A 127 -6.60 12.99 3.01
CA VAL A 127 -6.82 14.15 3.90
C VAL A 127 -5.84 15.30 3.62
N PRO A 128 -4.50 15.10 3.62
CA PRO A 128 -3.57 16.19 3.29
C PRO A 128 -3.69 16.66 1.85
N VAL A 129 -4.10 15.81 0.90
CA VAL A 129 -4.35 16.21 -0.49
C VAL A 129 -5.54 17.17 -0.58
N VAL A 130 -6.63 16.86 0.11
CA VAL A 130 -7.81 17.75 0.17
C VAL A 130 -7.45 19.07 0.85
N ALA A 131 -6.70 19.03 1.95
CA ALA A 131 -6.22 20.23 2.62
C ALA A 131 -5.37 21.10 1.68
N TYR A 132 -4.46 20.48 0.92
CA TYR A 132 -3.67 21.15 -0.11
C TYR A 132 -4.57 21.85 -1.15
N LEU A 133 -5.55 21.16 -1.72
CA LEU A 133 -6.45 21.74 -2.72
C LEU A 133 -7.23 22.95 -2.16
N MET A 134 -7.70 22.85 -0.92
CA MET A 134 -8.41 23.93 -0.24
C MET A 134 -7.51 25.16 -0.03
N VAL A 135 -6.26 24.96 0.44
CA VAL A 135 -5.35 26.07 0.71
C VAL A 135 -4.79 26.67 -0.57
N SER A 136 -4.45 25.86 -1.57
CA SER A 136 -3.98 26.32 -2.88
C SER A 136 -5.01 27.24 -3.56
N SER A 137 -6.29 26.86 -3.53
CA SER A 137 -7.38 27.70 -4.07
C SER A 137 -7.45 29.07 -3.38
N ARG A 138 -7.14 29.15 -2.07
CA ARG A 138 -7.10 30.41 -1.33
C ARG A 138 -5.85 31.20 -1.65
N CYS A 139 -4.68 30.56 -1.73
CA CYS A 139 -3.42 31.20 -2.09
C CYS A 139 -3.51 31.90 -3.46
N ASP A 140 -4.07 31.24 -4.47
CA ASP A 140 -4.26 31.83 -5.79
C ASP A 140 -5.22 33.04 -5.76
N ASN A 141 -6.35 32.92 -5.06
CA ASN A 141 -7.37 33.96 -5.02
C ASN A 141 -7.03 35.18 -4.14
N SER A 142 -6.24 34.98 -3.07
CA SER A 142 -5.97 36.03 -2.07
C SER A 142 -4.55 36.61 -2.15
N VAL A 143 -3.54 35.81 -2.47
CA VAL A 143 -2.13 36.21 -2.37
C VAL A 143 -1.54 36.58 -3.73
N TYR A 144 -1.78 35.77 -4.77
CA TYR A 144 -1.22 36.05 -6.10
C TYR A 144 -2.05 37.07 -6.90
N ASN A 145 -3.38 37.04 -6.77
CA ASN A 145 -4.28 37.90 -7.57
C ASN A 145 -4.74 39.20 -6.90
N LYS A 146 -4.70 39.32 -5.56
CA LYS A 146 -5.30 40.45 -4.80
C LYS A 146 -4.34 41.28 -3.95
N TYR A 147 -3.04 41.20 -4.23
CA TYR A 147 -2.01 41.99 -3.53
C TYR A 147 -2.25 43.52 -3.62
N GLN A 148 -3.09 43.99 -4.57
CA GLN A 148 -3.35 45.41 -4.81
C GLN A 148 -4.54 46.03 -4.06
N THR A 149 -5.39 45.26 -3.35
CA THR A 149 -6.64 45.82 -2.75
C THR A 149 -6.59 46.04 -1.24
N GLY A 150 -5.47 45.78 -0.56
CA GLY A 150 -5.31 46.08 0.88
C GLY A 150 -6.18 45.26 1.84
N GLN A 151 -6.94 44.27 1.35
CA GLN A 151 -7.64 43.30 2.21
C GLN A 151 -6.72 42.12 2.52
N VAL A 152 -5.93 42.24 3.59
CA VAL A 152 -5.15 41.13 4.15
C VAL A 152 -6.13 40.08 4.66
N THR A 153 -6.29 38.99 3.92
CA THR A 153 -7.12 37.86 4.34
C THR A 153 -6.24 36.86 5.09
N CYS A 154 -6.35 36.87 6.41
CA CYS A 154 -5.59 35.96 7.26
C CYS A 154 -6.05 34.51 7.07
N ILE A 155 -5.11 33.57 7.02
CA ILE A 155 -5.43 32.14 7.11
C ILE A 155 -5.48 31.78 8.59
N ASN A 156 -6.67 31.42 9.07
CA ASN A 156 -6.91 31.08 10.47
C ASN A 156 -7.12 29.56 10.59
N LEU A 157 -6.31 28.90 11.44
CA LEU A 157 -6.28 27.44 11.56
C LEU A 157 -7.54 26.87 12.22
N ASN A 158 -8.28 27.72 12.92
CA ASN A 158 -9.54 27.35 13.57
C ASN A 158 -10.61 26.89 12.56
N HIS A 159 -10.61 27.46 11.35
CA HIS A 159 -11.53 27.05 10.28
C HIS A 159 -11.20 25.67 9.69
N TYR A 160 -9.96 25.21 9.83
CA TYR A 160 -9.51 23.91 9.32
C TYR A 160 -9.57 22.81 10.38
N GLY A 161 -10.01 23.12 11.60
CA GLY A 161 -10.17 22.16 12.69
C GLY A 161 -8.86 21.62 13.27
N ILE A 162 -7.71 22.17 12.84
CA ILE A 162 -6.37 21.75 13.26
C ILE A 162 -6.04 22.28 14.67
N TYR A 163 -6.71 23.35 15.10
CA TYR A 163 -6.37 24.09 16.32
C TYR A 163 -7.63 24.67 16.98
N ARG A 164 -7.78 24.55 18.31
CA ARG A 164 -8.97 25.02 19.06
C ARG A 164 -8.63 25.84 20.30
N ASN A 165 -8.83 27.17 20.22
CA ASN A 165 -8.39 28.13 21.25
C ASN A 165 -8.87 27.83 22.66
N GLN A 166 -10.15 27.47 22.73
CA GLN A 166 -10.82 27.14 23.97
C GLN A 166 -10.13 26.02 24.78
N SER A 167 -9.46 25.07 24.13
CA SER A 167 -9.00 23.84 24.78
C SER A 167 -7.81 24.09 25.71
N TYR A 168 -6.86 24.93 25.31
CA TYR A 168 -5.65 25.21 26.11
C TYR A 168 -5.88 26.32 27.13
N ILE A 169 -6.73 27.32 26.80
CA ILE A 169 -7.20 28.29 27.79
C ILE A 169 -7.92 27.59 28.95
N ALA A 170 -8.74 26.57 28.66
CA ALA A 170 -9.43 25.78 29.70
C ALA A 170 -8.48 24.97 30.61
N ILE A 171 -7.26 24.68 30.15
CA ILE A 171 -6.23 23.95 30.92
C ILE A 171 -5.19 24.92 31.51
N GLY A 172 -5.40 26.23 31.36
CA GLY A 172 -4.47 27.27 31.86
C GLY A 172 -3.13 27.29 31.15
N GLN A 173 -3.04 26.71 29.95
CA GLN A 173 -1.83 26.71 29.14
C GLN A 173 -1.94 27.75 28.02
N LEU A 174 -0.87 28.51 27.85
CA LEU A 174 -0.65 29.37 26.71
C LEU A 174 -0.57 28.51 25.43
N PRO A 175 -1.31 28.89 24.37
CA PRO A 175 -1.34 28.09 23.16
C PRO A 175 0.05 27.92 22.57
N PRO A 176 0.42 26.72 22.09
CA PRO A 176 1.60 26.60 21.25
C PRO A 176 1.32 27.34 19.94
N GLY A 177 2.29 28.13 19.46
CA GLY A 177 2.27 28.67 18.11
C GLY A 177 1.31 29.83 17.79
N LYS A 178 1.27 30.21 16.50
CA LYS A 178 0.39 31.26 15.94
C LYS A 178 -0.93 30.65 15.45
N GLU A 179 -2.06 31.24 15.81
CA GLU A 179 -3.40 30.75 15.42
C GLU A 179 -3.85 31.18 14.02
N SER A 180 -3.35 32.34 13.58
CA SER A 180 -3.62 32.90 12.27
C SER A 180 -2.36 33.55 11.71
N VAL A 181 -2.09 33.28 10.44
CA VAL A 181 -1.02 33.97 9.72
C VAL A 181 -1.65 35.10 8.92
N CYS A 182 -1.38 36.32 9.38
CA CYS A 182 -1.81 37.57 8.74
C CYS A 182 -0.63 38.34 8.13
N ASP A 183 0.60 38.02 8.53
CA ASP A 183 1.78 38.70 8.00
C ASP A 183 1.96 38.34 6.51
N PRO A 184 2.09 39.32 5.61
CA PRO A 184 2.19 39.08 4.17
C PRO A 184 3.38 38.19 3.78
N ASN A 185 4.50 38.28 4.49
CA ASN A 185 5.69 37.49 4.20
C ASN A 185 5.53 36.04 4.66
N ASP A 186 5.02 35.83 5.88
CA ASP A 186 4.75 34.50 6.40
C ASP A 186 3.65 33.79 5.58
N LEU A 187 2.63 34.55 5.12
CA LEU A 187 1.55 34.04 4.28
C LEU A 187 2.05 33.61 2.89
N ARG A 188 2.95 34.39 2.28
CA ARG A 188 3.59 34.04 1.01
C ARG A 188 4.41 32.76 1.15
N ARG A 189 5.24 32.68 2.20
CA ARG A 189 6.05 31.50 2.50
C ARG A 189 5.20 30.25 2.72
N LEU A 190 4.08 30.38 3.44
CA LEU A 190 3.13 29.28 3.63
C LEU A 190 2.60 28.76 2.30
N CYS A 191 2.14 29.65 1.43
CA CYS A 191 1.63 29.28 0.10
C CYS A 191 2.70 28.62 -0.78
N ASP A 192 3.93 29.16 -0.80
CA ASP A 192 5.03 28.58 -1.57
C ASP A 192 5.39 27.17 -1.07
N LYS A 193 5.44 26.96 0.26
CA LYS A 193 5.73 25.65 0.86
C LYS A 193 4.63 24.62 0.67
N ILE A 194 3.37 25.05 0.70
CA ILE A 194 2.22 24.19 0.40
C ILE A 194 2.19 23.81 -1.08
N ALA A 195 2.53 24.73 -1.98
CA ALA A 195 2.67 24.45 -3.40
C ALA A 195 3.82 23.47 -3.70
N GLU A 196 4.89 23.50 -2.89
CA GLU A 196 5.96 22.51 -2.95
C GLU A 196 5.50 21.14 -2.41
N ALA A 197 4.92 21.08 -1.20
CA ALA A 197 4.58 19.82 -0.53
C ALA A 197 3.34 19.11 -1.11
N GLY A 198 2.36 19.85 -1.58
CA GLY A 198 1.07 19.33 -2.05
C GLY A 198 1.17 18.29 -3.17
N PRO A 199 1.86 18.58 -4.28
CA PRO A 199 2.08 17.62 -5.36
C PRO A 199 2.75 16.32 -4.88
N LEU A 200 3.64 16.38 -3.88
CA LEU A 200 4.26 15.18 -3.33
C LEU A 200 3.24 14.28 -2.61
N PHE A 201 2.27 14.85 -1.89
CA PHE A 201 1.16 14.06 -1.32
C PHE A 201 0.27 13.43 -2.40
N CYS A 202 0.03 14.13 -3.51
CA CYS A 202 -0.71 13.57 -4.66
C CYS A 202 0.03 12.38 -5.27
N VAL A 203 1.34 12.51 -5.50
CA VAL A 203 2.18 11.43 -6.04
C VAL A 203 2.29 10.27 -5.05
N ALA A 204 2.36 10.54 -3.75
CA ALA A 204 2.28 9.50 -2.73
C ALA A 204 0.96 8.72 -2.83
N CYS A 205 -0.18 9.40 -2.93
CA CYS A 205 -1.48 8.73 -3.11
C CYS A 205 -1.52 7.88 -4.39
N ALA A 206 -0.97 8.39 -5.50
CA ALA A 206 -0.84 7.61 -6.73
C ALA A 206 0.03 6.36 -6.53
N GLY A 207 1.15 6.49 -5.81
CA GLY A 207 1.99 5.35 -5.41
C GLY A 207 1.23 4.31 -4.61
N ALA A 208 0.42 4.72 -3.63
CA ALA A 208 -0.44 3.81 -2.86
C ALA A 208 -1.46 3.07 -3.75
N ILE A 209 -2.07 3.75 -4.72
CA ILE A 209 -2.99 3.12 -5.69
C ILE A 209 -2.25 2.06 -6.52
N VAL A 210 -1.03 2.36 -6.98
CA VAL A 210 -0.20 1.40 -7.72
C VAL A 210 0.14 0.17 -6.87
N ILE A 211 0.43 0.36 -5.57
CA ILE A 211 0.65 -0.77 -4.63
C ILE A 211 -0.61 -1.62 -4.52
N ILE A 212 -1.79 -1.01 -4.33
CA ILE A 212 -3.07 -1.72 -4.21
C ILE A 212 -3.37 -2.52 -5.48
N MET A 213 -3.13 -1.95 -6.66
CA MET A 213 -3.28 -2.66 -7.93
C MET A 213 -2.32 -3.85 -8.03
N GLY A 214 -1.05 -3.67 -7.68
CA GLY A 214 -0.06 -4.74 -7.65
C GLY A 214 -0.43 -5.87 -6.67
N MET A 215 -0.89 -5.53 -5.47
CA MET A 215 -1.36 -6.47 -4.47
C MET A 215 -2.61 -7.24 -4.92
N THR A 216 -3.53 -6.58 -5.61
CA THR A 216 -4.72 -7.22 -6.16
C THR A 216 -4.36 -8.22 -7.26
N ASN A 217 -3.39 -7.89 -8.11
CA ASN A 217 -2.87 -8.82 -9.13
C ASN A 217 -2.14 -10.01 -8.49
N PHE A 218 -1.42 -9.81 -7.39
CA PHE A 218 -0.85 -10.89 -6.60
C PHE A 218 -1.92 -11.81 -6.02
N LEU A 219 -2.98 -11.26 -5.43
CA LEU A 219 -4.11 -12.02 -4.89
C LEU A 219 -4.78 -12.88 -5.97
N LEU A 220 -5.00 -12.32 -7.16
CA LEU A 220 -5.56 -13.04 -8.30
C LEU A 220 -4.65 -14.21 -8.73
N THR A 221 -3.34 -13.96 -8.77
CA THR A 221 -2.35 -14.98 -9.13
C THR A 221 -2.30 -16.10 -8.08
N LEU A 222 -2.32 -15.73 -6.79
CA LEU A 222 -2.38 -16.70 -5.68
C LEU A 222 -3.67 -17.52 -5.71
N ALA A 223 -4.81 -16.91 -6.02
CA ALA A 223 -6.09 -17.61 -6.17
C ALA A 223 -6.05 -18.64 -7.31
N THR A 224 -5.45 -18.25 -8.43
CA THR A 224 -5.24 -19.15 -9.57
C THR A 224 -4.31 -20.31 -9.19
N ASN A 225 -3.22 -20.04 -8.48
CA ASN A 225 -2.30 -21.08 -8.02
C ASN A 225 -2.95 -22.01 -6.98
N TYR A 226 -3.75 -21.46 -6.06
CA TYR A 226 -4.48 -22.22 -5.06
C TYR A 226 -5.48 -23.20 -5.70
N THR A 227 -6.28 -22.72 -6.66
CA THR A 227 -7.24 -23.55 -7.40
C THR A 227 -6.53 -24.63 -8.22
N ARG A 228 -5.41 -24.34 -8.87
CA ARG A 228 -4.58 -25.35 -9.57
C ARG A 228 -4.06 -26.43 -8.64
N LEU A 229 -3.57 -26.05 -7.47
CA LEU A 229 -3.07 -27.01 -6.48
C LEU A 229 -4.20 -27.88 -5.92
N LYS A 230 -5.40 -27.31 -5.74
CA LYS A 230 -6.60 -28.06 -5.36
C LYS A 230 -6.96 -29.10 -6.42
N ILE A 231 -7.10 -28.68 -7.68
CA ILE A 231 -7.46 -29.57 -8.81
C ILE A 231 -6.40 -30.64 -9.02
N SER A 232 -5.10 -30.29 -8.95
CA SER A 232 -4.01 -31.28 -9.08
C SER A 232 -4.14 -32.39 -8.04
N LYS A 233 -4.50 -32.06 -6.81
CA LYS A 233 -4.64 -33.05 -5.73
C LYS A 233 -5.84 -33.97 -6.00
N GLU A 234 -7.00 -33.39 -6.33
CA GLU A 234 -8.20 -34.18 -6.65
C GLU A 234 -7.88 -35.16 -7.78
N LEU A 235 -7.21 -34.72 -8.85
CA LEU A 235 -6.79 -35.58 -9.96
C LEU A 235 -5.82 -36.70 -9.52
N THR A 236 -4.85 -36.41 -8.64
CA THR A 236 -3.94 -37.43 -8.10
C THR A 236 -4.69 -38.45 -7.24
N GLU A 237 -5.61 -38.01 -6.37
CA GLU A 237 -6.44 -38.91 -5.55
C GLU A 237 -7.33 -39.81 -6.42
N TYR A 238 -7.92 -39.26 -7.50
CA TYR A 238 -8.67 -40.07 -8.48
C TYR A 238 -7.78 -41.09 -9.18
N ARG A 239 -6.55 -40.72 -9.57
CA ARG A 239 -5.63 -41.64 -10.24
C ARG A 239 -5.15 -42.76 -9.32
N ASP A 240 -4.79 -42.43 -8.08
CA ASP A 240 -4.37 -43.42 -7.08
C ASP A 240 -5.52 -44.42 -6.78
N ALA A 241 -6.77 -43.96 -6.79
CA ALA A 241 -7.94 -44.83 -6.61
C ALA A 241 -8.13 -45.79 -7.80
N VAL A 242 -8.03 -45.29 -9.04
CA VAL A 242 -8.13 -46.13 -10.25
C VAL A 242 -7.02 -47.16 -10.31
N ASP A 243 -5.76 -46.78 -10.03
CA ASP A 243 -4.62 -47.69 -10.04
C ASP A 243 -4.80 -48.82 -8.99
N MET A 244 -5.45 -48.56 -7.85
CA MET A 244 -5.80 -49.60 -6.88
C MET A 244 -6.88 -50.56 -7.40
N GLU A 245 -7.93 -50.06 -8.05
CA GLU A 245 -8.98 -50.90 -8.64
C GLU A 245 -8.42 -51.84 -9.74
N GLU A 246 -7.51 -51.34 -10.57
CA GLU A 246 -6.84 -52.15 -11.61
C GLU A 246 -5.97 -53.27 -11.01
N LEU A 247 -5.27 -53.00 -9.90
CA LEU A 247 -4.48 -54.00 -9.19
C LEU A 247 -5.36 -55.10 -8.59
N GLU A 248 -6.52 -54.75 -8.03
CA GLU A 248 -7.48 -55.73 -7.51
C GLU A 248 -8.03 -56.64 -8.61
N LEU A 249 -8.37 -56.09 -9.78
CA LEU A 249 -8.85 -56.87 -10.93
C LEU A 249 -7.79 -57.84 -11.44
N ASN A 250 -6.55 -57.37 -11.64
CA ASN A 250 -5.44 -58.20 -12.09
C ASN A 250 -5.12 -59.33 -11.10
N SER A 251 -5.26 -59.09 -9.79
CA SER A 251 -5.06 -60.13 -8.77
C SER A 251 -6.10 -61.24 -8.82
N ARG A 252 -7.36 -60.92 -9.16
CA ARG A 252 -8.45 -61.90 -9.28
C ARG A 252 -8.30 -62.80 -10.51
N ASP A 253 -7.89 -62.24 -11.64
CA ASP A 253 -7.64 -63.01 -12.87
C ASP A 253 -6.40 -63.91 -12.75
N GLY A 254 -5.37 -63.48 -12.01
CA GLY A 254 -4.17 -64.28 -11.75
C GLY A 254 -4.36 -65.47 -10.82
N GLY A 255 -5.43 -65.49 -10.00
CA GLY A 255 -5.71 -66.55 -9.03
C GLY A 255 -6.58 -67.71 -9.55
N SER A 256 -7.08 -67.63 -10.79
CA SER A 256 -7.94 -68.67 -11.41
C SER A 256 -7.19 -69.63 -12.37
N ARG A 257 -5.88 -69.83 -12.20
CA ARG A 257 -5.11 -70.86 -12.92
C ARG A 257 -4.50 -71.88 -11.97
#